data_AF-A6JC82-F1
#
_entry.id   AF-A6JC82-F1
#
_cell.length_a   1.000
_cell.length_b   1.000
_cell.length_c   1.000
_cell.angle_alpha   90.00
_cell.angle_beta   90.00
_cell.angle_gamma   90.00
#
_symmetry.space_group_name_H-M   'P 1'
#
loop_
_entity.id
_entity.type
_entity.pdbx_description
1 polymer ?
#
loop_
_entity_poly.entity_id
_entity_poly.type
_entity_poly.pdbx_seq_one_letter_code
_entity_poly.pdbx_strand_id
1 'polypeptide(L)'
;MVAQVLKSSGGFVWACKNYDGDVQSDILAQGFGSLGLMTSVLVCPDGKTIEAEAAHGTVTRHYREHQKGRPTSTNPIASIFAWTRGLEHRGKLDGNQDLIRFAQTLEKVCVQTVESGAMTKDLAGCIHGLSNVKLNEHFLNTTDFLDTIKSNLDRALGKQ
;
A
#
# COMPACT_ATOMS: atom_id res chain seq x y z
N MET A 1 -10.95 23.71 -6.01
CA MET A 1 -11.10 22.25 -5.88
C MET A 1 -10.60 21.73 -4.54
N VAL A 2 -9.36 22.01 -4.13
CA VAL A 2 -8.77 21.57 -2.84
C VAL A 2 -9.69 21.72 -1.62
N ALA A 3 -10.33 22.88 -1.44
CA ALA A 3 -11.26 23.12 -0.33
C ALA A 3 -12.54 22.25 -0.39
N GLN A 4 -13.00 21.91 -1.60
CA GLN A 4 -14.15 21.03 -1.79
C GLN A 4 -13.80 19.58 -1.44
N VAL A 5 -12.59 19.14 -1.77
CA VAL A 5 -12.10 17.80 -1.44
C VAL A 5 -12.02 17.64 0.08
N LEU A 6 -11.44 18.61 0.78
CA LEU A 6 -11.31 18.59 2.25
C LEU A 6 -12.64 18.49 3.01
N LYS A 7 -13.72 19.08 2.48
CA LYS A 7 -15.06 19.03 3.12
C LYS A 7 -15.94 17.88 2.61
N SER A 8 -15.47 17.11 1.63
CA SER A 8 -16.25 16.03 1.02
C SER A 8 -16.15 14.72 1.80
N SER A 9 -17.02 13.77 1.47
CA SER A 9 -16.94 12.38 1.93
C SER A 9 -16.20 11.45 0.95
N GLY A 10 -15.45 11.99 -0.02
CA GLY A 10 -14.79 11.20 -1.07
C GLY A 10 -15.75 10.59 -2.11
N GLY A 11 -15.28 9.59 -2.85
CA GLY A 11 -16.09 8.83 -3.81
C GLY A 11 -16.20 9.42 -5.22
N PHE A 12 -15.21 10.21 -5.65
CA PHE A 12 -15.17 10.82 -6.99
C PHE A 12 -13.75 10.77 -7.58
N VAL A 13 -13.67 10.94 -8.90
CA VAL A 13 -12.39 11.11 -9.62
C VAL A 13 -12.06 12.59 -9.70
N TRP A 14 -10.83 12.96 -9.35
CA TRP A 14 -10.32 14.32 -9.50
C TRP A 14 -9.24 14.34 -10.58
N ALA A 15 -9.60 14.87 -11.76
CA ALA A 15 -8.64 15.08 -12.85
C ALA A 15 -7.71 16.26 -12.51
N CYS A 16 -6.42 15.99 -12.37
CA CYS A 16 -5.39 16.98 -12.09
C CYS A 16 -4.46 17.14 -13.29
N LYS A 17 -3.87 18.34 -13.46
CA LYS A 17 -2.68 18.48 -14.31
C LYS A 17 -1.52 17.74 -13.65
N ASN A 18 -0.47 17.46 -14.42
CA ASN A 18 0.69 16.69 -13.96
C ASN A 18 1.22 17.13 -12.57
N TYR A 19 1.60 18.41 -12.44
CA TYR A 19 2.11 18.96 -11.18
C TYR A 19 1.08 18.97 -10.04
N ASP A 20 -0.19 19.29 -10.35
CA ASP A 20 -1.25 19.27 -9.34
C ASP A 20 -1.50 17.83 -8.86
N GLY A 21 -1.37 16.83 -9.75
CA GLY A 21 -1.51 15.42 -9.43
C GLY A 21 -0.43 14.97 -8.47
N ASP A 22 0.83 15.24 -8.80
CA ASP A 22 2.02 14.90 -8.01
C ASP A 22 1.94 15.46 -6.57
N VAL A 23 1.61 16.74 -6.42
CA VAL A 23 1.54 17.38 -5.09
C VAL A 23 0.30 16.93 -4.31
N GLN A 24 -0.86 16.83 -4.96
CA GLN A 24 -2.11 16.52 -4.24
C GLN A 24 -2.25 15.03 -3.91
N SER A 25 -1.63 14.12 -4.68
CA SER A 25 -1.62 12.70 -4.35
C SER A 25 -0.95 12.45 -3.00
N ASP A 26 0.17 13.10 -2.72
CA ASP A 26 0.88 12.96 -1.44
C ASP A 26 0.04 13.47 -0.26
N ILE A 27 -0.65 14.61 -0.44
CA ILE A 27 -1.57 15.16 0.57
C ILE A 27 -2.71 14.18 0.85
N LEU A 28 -3.28 13.58 -0.20
CA LEU A 28 -4.35 12.59 -0.05
C LEU A 28 -3.83 11.31 0.62
N ALA A 29 -2.69 10.77 0.18
CA ALA A 29 -2.09 9.56 0.76
C ALA A 29 -1.87 9.72 2.26
N GLN A 30 -1.32 10.87 2.67
CA GLN A 30 -1.10 11.18 4.09
C GLN A 30 -2.42 11.42 4.84
N GLY A 31 -3.42 12.04 4.19
CA GLY A 31 -4.76 12.25 4.75
C GLY A 31 -5.55 10.95 4.94
N PHE A 32 -5.28 9.92 4.13
CA PHE A 32 -5.79 8.55 4.29
C PHE A 32 -4.91 7.68 5.18
N GLY A 33 -3.90 8.26 5.86
CA GLY A 33 -3.11 7.62 6.91
C GLY A 33 -1.62 7.55 6.59
N SER A 34 -1.25 6.96 5.46
CA SER A 34 0.15 6.78 5.08
C SER A 34 0.33 6.68 3.58
N LEU A 35 1.44 7.21 3.07
CA LEU A 35 1.88 6.99 1.69
C LEU A 35 2.03 5.50 1.36
N GLY A 36 2.31 4.65 2.36
CA GLY A 36 2.37 3.19 2.20
C GLY A 36 1.03 2.51 1.91
N LEU A 37 -0.08 3.27 1.95
CA LEU A 37 -1.44 2.79 1.65
C LEU A 37 -1.99 3.32 0.32
N MET A 38 -1.17 3.99 -0.51
CA MET A 38 -1.59 4.53 -1.80
C MET A 38 -0.98 3.77 -2.97
N THR A 39 -1.83 3.44 -3.95
CA THR A 39 -1.43 2.85 -5.24
C THR A 39 -1.34 3.91 -6.33
N SER A 40 -0.42 3.73 -7.27
CA SER A 40 -0.35 4.51 -8.52
C SER A 40 -0.48 3.55 -9.71
N VAL A 41 -1.33 3.92 -10.67
CA VAL A 41 -1.53 3.14 -11.92
C VAL A 41 -1.63 4.11 -13.09
N LEU A 42 -0.67 4.03 -14.01
CA LEU A 42 -0.75 4.66 -15.31
C LEU A 42 -1.67 3.82 -16.21
N VAL A 43 -2.68 4.45 -16.79
CA VAL A 43 -3.66 3.81 -17.69
C VAL A 43 -3.59 4.46 -19.06
N CYS A 44 -3.24 3.68 -20.09
CA CYS A 44 -3.23 4.15 -21.48
C CYS A 44 -4.65 4.29 -22.05
N PRO A 45 -4.85 5.20 -23.02
CA PRO A 45 -6.17 5.43 -23.64
C PRO A 45 -6.67 4.26 -24.50
N ASP A 46 -5.82 3.26 -24.78
CA ASP A 46 -6.21 2.03 -25.48
C ASP A 46 -7.11 1.11 -24.62
N GLY A 47 -7.24 1.40 -23.32
CA GLY A 47 -7.98 0.58 -22.36
C GLY A 47 -7.33 -0.76 -22.07
N LYS A 48 -6.07 -0.96 -22.48
CA LYS A 48 -5.36 -2.25 -22.42
C LYS A 48 -4.00 -2.14 -21.75
N THR A 49 -3.24 -1.08 -21.98
CA THR A 49 -1.87 -0.97 -21.45
C THR A 49 -1.90 -0.23 -20.12
N ILE A 50 -1.29 -0.82 -19.09
CA ILE A 50 -1.13 -0.18 -17.78
C ILE A 50 0.30 -0.34 -17.27
N GLU A 51 0.71 0.56 -16.39
CA GLU A 51 1.89 0.45 -15.54
C GLU A 51 1.43 0.71 -14.09
N ALA A 52 1.93 -0.08 -13.13
CA ALA A 52 1.47 -0.06 -11.74
C ALA A 52 2.67 0.03 -10.80
N GLU A 53 2.62 1.00 -9.89
CA GLU A 53 3.70 1.33 -8.97
C GLU A 53 3.17 1.74 -7.58
N ALA A 54 4.07 1.86 -6.61
CA ALA A 54 3.77 2.52 -5.36
C ALA A 54 3.83 4.03 -5.57
N ALA A 55 2.93 4.80 -4.96
CA ALA A 55 2.94 6.27 -5.10
C ALA A 55 4.14 6.93 -4.39
N HIS A 56 4.81 6.23 -3.47
CA HIS A 56 5.95 6.76 -2.73
C HIS A 56 7.30 6.49 -3.39
N GLY A 57 8.29 7.33 -3.09
CA GLY A 57 9.67 7.11 -3.52
C GLY A 57 10.40 5.98 -2.78
N THR A 58 11.72 5.95 -2.91
CA THR A 58 12.59 4.85 -2.40
C THR A 58 12.80 4.80 -0.88
N VAL A 59 12.09 5.64 -0.12
CA VAL A 59 12.14 5.70 1.35
C VAL A 59 13.59 5.83 1.88
N THR A 60 14.39 6.71 1.27
CA THR A 60 15.84 6.80 1.49
C THR A 60 16.24 6.95 2.96
N ARG A 61 15.45 7.66 3.76
CA ARG A 61 15.70 7.81 5.21
C ARG A 61 15.74 6.45 5.92
N HIS A 62 14.83 5.53 5.60
CA HIS A 62 14.80 4.20 6.19
C HIS A 62 15.96 3.36 5.65
N TYR A 63 16.27 3.50 4.35
CA TYR A 63 17.42 2.81 3.75
C TYR A 63 18.75 3.18 4.43
N ARG A 64 18.94 4.44 4.86
CA ARG A 64 20.13 4.85 5.61
C ARG A 64 20.24 4.20 6.98
N GLU A 65 19.13 3.90 7.66
CA GLU A 65 19.18 3.14 8.92
C GLU A 65 19.45 1.65 8.65
N HIS A 66 18.86 1.09 7.59
CA HIS A 66 19.18 -0.26 7.12
C HIS A 66 20.68 -0.44 6.82
N GLN A 67 21.31 0.52 6.13
CA GLN A 67 22.76 0.48 5.85
C GLN A 67 23.63 0.47 7.11
N LYS A 68 23.12 0.96 8.24
CA LYS A 68 23.80 0.93 9.55
C LYS A 68 23.49 -0.34 10.36
N GLY A 69 22.72 -1.28 9.80
CA GLY A 69 22.24 -2.47 10.52
C GLY A 69 21.19 -2.16 11.58
N ARG A 70 20.55 -0.99 11.54
CA ARG A 70 19.53 -0.58 12.51
C ARG A 70 18.14 -1.06 12.06
N PRO A 71 17.22 -1.30 13.01
CA PRO A 71 15.87 -1.74 12.68
C PRO A 71 15.13 -0.70 11.83
N THR A 72 14.35 -1.17 10.86
CA THR A 72 13.45 -0.36 10.04
C THR A 72 12.02 -0.89 10.16
N SER A 73 11.04 -0.03 9.88
CA SER A 73 9.64 -0.41 9.78
C SER A 73 9.03 0.36 8.62
N THR A 74 9.32 -0.12 7.41
CA THR A 74 8.83 0.43 6.14
C THR A 74 7.61 -0.35 5.72
N ASN A 75 6.51 0.34 5.42
CA ASN A 75 5.27 -0.26 4.96
C ASN A 75 5.41 -0.80 3.52
N PRO A 76 5.24 -2.11 3.27
CA PRO A 76 5.37 -2.70 1.94
C PRO A 76 4.04 -2.77 1.16
N ILE A 77 2.91 -2.36 1.74
CA ILE A 77 1.57 -2.63 1.17
C ILE A 77 1.40 -2.00 -0.22
N ALA A 78 1.76 -0.72 -0.40
CA ALA A 78 1.70 -0.08 -1.73
C ALA A 78 2.54 -0.84 -2.78
N SER A 79 3.74 -1.29 -2.42
CA SER A 79 4.59 -2.10 -3.30
C SER A 79 4.00 -3.47 -3.62
N ILE A 80 3.32 -4.11 -2.65
CA ILE A 80 2.58 -5.36 -2.88
C ILE A 80 1.39 -5.10 -3.83
N PHE A 81 0.69 -3.99 -3.64
CA PHE A 81 -0.45 -3.63 -4.49
C PHE A 81 -0.04 -3.31 -5.92
N ALA A 82 1.16 -2.75 -6.15
CA ALA A 82 1.70 -2.60 -7.49
C ALA A 82 1.79 -3.96 -8.23
N TRP A 83 2.29 -5.00 -7.54
CA TRP A 83 2.29 -6.37 -8.07
C TRP A 83 0.88 -6.90 -8.32
N THR A 84 -0.02 -6.83 -7.34
CA THR A 84 -1.37 -7.41 -7.47
C THR A 84 -2.17 -6.71 -8.56
N ARG A 85 -2.06 -5.40 -8.71
CA ARG A 85 -2.73 -4.63 -9.77
C ARG A 85 -2.25 -5.04 -11.16
N GLY A 86 -0.95 -5.23 -11.34
CA GLY A 86 -0.39 -5.76 -12.58
C GLY A 86 -0.86 -7.20 -12.89
N LEU A 87 -0.85 -8.08 -11.88
CA LEU A 87 -1.29 -9.47 -12.02
C LEU A 87 -2.80 -9.58 -12.30
N GLU A 88 -3.63 -8.79 -11.60
CA GLU A 88 -5.07 -8.76 -11.83
C GLU A 88 -5.39 -8.29 -13.24
N HIS A 89 -4.70 -7.26 -13.73
CA HIS A 89 -4.86 -6.77 -15.10
C HIS A 89 -4.41 -7.79 -16.15
N ARG A 90 -3.25 -8.43 -15.93
CA ARG A 90 -2.78 -9.54 -16.77
C ARG A 90 -3.83 -10.66 -16.83
N GLY A 91 -4.40 -11.03 -15.68
CA GLY A 91 -5.46 -12.02 -15.58
C GLY A 91 -6.73 -11.63 -16.34
N LYS A 92 -7.13 -10.34 -16.28
CA LYS A 92 -8.26 -9.82 -17.07
C LYS A 92 -8.03 -9.94 -18.57
N LEU A 93 -6.83 -9.59 -19.05
CA LEU A 93 -6.47 -9.68 -20.46
C LEU A 93 -6.45 -11.13 -20.99
N ASP A 94 -6.07 -12.09 -20.13
CA ASP A 94 -5.98 -13.51 -20.50
C ASP A 94 -7.24 -14.32 -20.19
N GLY A 95 -8.23 -13.75 -19.49
CA GLY A 95 -9.35 -14.51 -18.93
C GLY A 95 -8.92 -15.49 -17.83
N ASN A 96 -7.76 -15.28 -17.20
CA ASN A 96 -7.23 -16.16 -16.15
C ASN A 96 -7.80 -15.77 -14.77
N GLN A 97 -8.88 -16.46 -14.38
CA GLN A 97 -9.57 -16.23 -13.12
C GLN A 97 -8.74 -16.63 -11.89
N ASP A 98 -7.84 -17.60 -12.01
CA ASP A 98 -6.99 -18.03 -10.89
C ASP A 98 -6.01 -16.92 -10.51
N LEU A 99 -5.42 -16.26 -11.51
CA LEU A 99 -4.52 -15.14 -11.31
C LEU A 99 -5.25 -13.92 -10.71
N ILE A 100 -6.46 -13.63 -11.19
CA ILE A 100 -7.31 -12.56 -10.62
C ILE A 100 -7.60 -12.86 -9.14
N ARG A 101 -8.02 -14.10 -8.82
CA ARG A 101 -8.33 -14.52 -7.45
C ARG A 101 -7.10 -14.47 -6.54
N PHE A 102 -5.93 -14.86 -7.03
CA PHE A 102 -4.68 -14.75 -6.28
C PHE A 102 -4.37 -13.31 -5.92
N ALA A 103 -4.42 -12.39 -6.89
CA ALA A 103 -4.16 -10.97 -6.67
C ALA A 103 -5.11 -10.38 -5.62
N GLN A 104 -6.41 -10.63 -5.75
CA GLN A 104 -7.43 -10.19 -4.79
C GLN A 104 -7.25 -10.79 -3.39
N THR A 105 -6.81 -12.06 -3.32
CA THR A 105 -6.52 -12.73 -2.05
C THR A 105 -5.36 -12.07 -1.33
N LEU A 106 -4.27 -11.76 -2.04
CA LEU A 106 -3.11 -11.08 -1.46
C LEU A 106 -3.45 -9.66 -0.97
N GLU A 107 -4.23 -8.90 -1.73
CA GLU A 107 -4.71 -7.58 -1.29
C GLU A 107 -5.54 -7.68 -0.02
N LYS A 108 -6.49 -8.63 0.03
CA LYS A 108 -7.30 -8.90 1.21
C LYS A 108 -6.45 -9.29 2.41
N VAL A 109 -5.43 -10.14 2.21
CA VAL A 109 -4.48 -10.54 3.27
C VAL A 109 -3.77 -9.33 3.84
N CYS A 110 -3.33 -8.37 3.01
CA CYS A 110 -2.67 -7.15 3.49
C CYS A 110 -3.59 -6.33 4.41
N VAL A 111 -4.82 -6.08 3.96
CA VAL A 111 -5.82 -5.32 4.73
C VAL A 111 -6.15 -6.03 6.05
N GLN A 112 -6.47 -7.32 5.99
CA GLN A 112 -6.82 -8.11 7.19
C GLN A 112 -5.66 -8.24 8.17
N THR A 113 -4.41 -8.24 7.70
CA THR A 113 -3.23 -8.26 8.57
C THR A 113 -3.18 -6.99 9.41
N VAL A 114 -3.35 -5.82 8.80
CA VAL A 114 -3.42 -4.53 9.50
C VAL A 114 -4.62 -4.48 10.45
N GLU A 115 -5.81 -4.90 9.99
CA GLU A 115 -7.03 -4.92 10.81
C GLU A 115 -6.92 -5.85 12.03
N SER A 116 -6.12 -6.91 11.94
CA SER A 116 -5.82 -7.80 13.07
C SER A 116 -4.83 -7.22 14.09
N GLY A 117 -4.29 -6.03 13.85
CA GLY A 117 -3.36 -5.32 14.74
C GLY A 117 -1.88 -5.49 14.37
N ALA A 118 -1.53 -6.37 13.42
CA ALA A 118 -0.16 -6.47 12.93
C ALA A 118 0.08 -5.40 11.86
N MET A 119 0.95 -4.43 12.15
CA MET A 119 1.18 -3.29 11.25
C MET A 119 2.58 -2.69 11.40
N THR A 120 2.97 -1.82 10.46
CA THR A 120 4.23 -1.05 10.50
C THR A 120 4.08 0.27 11.27
N LYS A 121 5.21 0.91 11.57
CA LYS A 121 5.30 2.07 12.47
C LYS A 121 4.47 3.27 12.01
N ASP A 122 4.38 3.50 10.71
CA ASP A 122 3.56 4.55 10.11
C ASP A 122 2.08 4.38 10.48
N LEU A 123 1.56 3.15 10.38
CA LEU A 123 0.15 2.85 10.68
C LEU A 123 -0.13 2.89 12.17
N ALA A 124 0.77 2.30 12.99
CA ALA A 124 0.66 2.40 14.44
C ALA A 124 0.69 3.87 14.91
N GLY A 125 1.48 4.71 14.25
CA GLY A 125 1.53 6.15 14.49
C GLY A 125 0.21 6.87 14.25
N CYS A 126 -0.60 6.40 13.28
CA CYS A 126 -1.94 6.94 13.02
C CYS A 126 -2.92 6.62 14.16
N ILE A 127 -2.76 5.49 14.84
CA ILE A 127 -3.66 5.02 15.91
C ILE A 127 -3.24 5.60 17.26
N HIS A 128 -1.95 5.57 17.58
CA HIS A 128 -1.43 5.84 18.93
C HIS A 128 -0.62 7.13 19.05
N GLY A 129 -0.30 7.79 17.92
CA GLY A 129 0.64 8.90 17.85
C GLY A 129 2.10 8.43 17.79
N LEU A 130 2.88 8.99 16.86
CA LEU A 130 4.26 8.55 16.58
C LEU A 130 5.23 8.61 17.78
N SER A 131 4.95 9.45 18.78
CA SER A 131 5.74 9.56 20.02
C SER A 131 5.48 8.42 21.01
N ASN A 132 4.36 7.70 20.88
CA ASN A 132 3.87 6.75 21.86
C ASN A 132 4.01 5.29 21.40
N VAL A 133 4.48 5.07 20.17
CA VAL A 133 4.59 3.72 19.59
C VAL A 133 5.94 3.07 19.90
N LYS A 134 5.90 1.77 20.17
CA LYS A 134 7.08 0.94 20.47
C LYS A 134 7.11 -0.32 19.61
N LEU A 135 8.31 -0.67 19.14
CA LEU A 135 8.55 -1.89 18.36
C LEU A 135 8.17 -3.12 19.18
N ASN A 136 7.49 -4.08 18.55
CA ASN A 136 6.96 -5.33 19.12
C ASN A 136 5.86 -5.17 20.17
N GLU A 137 5.36 -3.96 20.38
CA GLU A 137 4.17 -3.68 21.19
C GLU A 137 3.04 -3.14 20.31
N HIS A 138 3.36 -2.14 19.48
CA HIS A 138 2.40 -1.46 18.62
C HIS A 138 2.63 -1.71 17.13
N PHE A 139 3.87 -2.02 16.74
CA PHE A 139 4.25 -2.24 15.34
C PHE A 139 5.37 -3.26 15.19
N LEU A 140 5.49 -3.81 13.99
CA LEU A 140 6.51 -4.76 13.57
C LEU A 140 7.62 -4.08 12.77
N ASN A 141 8.81 -4.67 12.78
CA ASN A 141 9.86 -4.27 11.85
C ASN A 141 9.50 -4.70 10.41
N THR A 142 10.24 -4.21 9.41
CA THR A 142 9.96 -4.46 7.99
C THR A 142 9.91 -5.96 7.65
N THR A 143 10.87 -6.75 8.17
CA THR A 143 10.96 -8.19 7.91
C THR A 143 9.83 -8.95 8.60
N ASP A 144 9.60 -8.68 9.89
CA ASP A 144 8.56 -9.35 10.67
C ASP A 144 7.16 -9.09 10.08
N PHE A 145 6.92 -7.88 9.57
CA PHE A 145 5.67 -7.56 8.89
C PHE A 145 5.52 -8.32 7.57
N LEU A 146 6.58 -8.39 6.75
CA LEU A 146 6.58 -9.19 5.51
C LEU A 146 6.37 -10.69 5.80
N ASP A 147 7.01 -11.22 6.84
CA ASP A 147 6.84 -12.62 7.27
C ASP A 147 5.42 -12.88 7.76
N THR A 148 4.80 -11.91 8.44
CA THR A 148 3.40 -11.98 8.85
C THR A 148 2.48 -12.03 7.63
N ILE A 149 2.69 -11.18 6.63
CA ILE A 149 1.94 -11.20 5.36
C ILE A 149 2.12 -12.55 4.66
N LYS A 150 3.35 -13.05 4.56
CA LYS A 150 3.65 -14.36 3.97
C LYS A 150 2.90 -15.48 4.68
N SER A 151 2.99 -15.54 6.01
CA SER A 151 2.29 -16.57 6.81
C SER A 151 0.77 -16.49 6.63
N ASN A 152 0.21 -15.28 6.59
CA ASN A 152 -1.22 -15.08 6.36
C ASN A 152 -1.64 -15.53 4.95
N LEU A 153 -0.83 -15.24 3.93
CA LEU A 153 -1.08 -15.68 2.57
C LEU A 153 -1.01 -17.20 2.45
N ASP A 154 0.04 -17.84 3.00
CA ASP A 154 0.19 -19.30 3.00
C ASP A 154 -1.04 -19.97 3.63
N ARG A 155 -1.56 -19.42 4.73
CA ARG A 155 -2.80 -19.91 5.36
C ARG A 155 -4.05 -19.67 4.51
N ALA A 156 -4.13 -18.56 3.79
CA ALA A 156 -5.27 -18.24 2.94
C ALA A 156 -5.33 -19.18 1.72
N LEU A 157 -4.17 -19.47 1.12
CA LEU A 157 -4.05 -20.38 -0.03
C LEU A 157 -4.15 -21.85 0.36
N GLY A 158 -3.66 -22.24 1.54
CA GLY A 158 -3.78 -23.62 2.05
C GLY A 158 -5.20 -24.01 2.50
N LYS A 159 -6.13 -23.06 2.57
CA LYS A 159 -7.56 -23.29 2.84
C LYS A 159 -8.39 -23.44 1.55
N GLN A 160 -7.76 -23.34 0.39
CA GLN A 160 -8.41 -23.32 -0.92
C GLN A 160 -8.54 -24.72 -1.52
#